data_AF-A0A7Y6MAB6-F1
#
_entry.id   AF-A0A7Y6MAB6-F1
#
_cell.length_a   1.000
_cell.length_b   1.000
_cell.length_c   1.000
_cell.angle_alpha   90.00
_cell.angle_beta   90.00
_cell.angle_gamma   90.00
#
_symmetry.space_group_name_H-M   'P 1'
#
loop_
_entity.id
_entity.type
_entity.pdbx_description
1 polymer ?
#
loop_
_entity_poly.entity_id
_entity_poly.type
_entity_poly.pdbx_seq_one_letter_code
_entity_poly.pdbx_strand_id
1 'polypeptide(L)'
;MPRPRDHAHRPLPQRFPSFQRGTNTVSNETPRRRSEILGGDEDRRFTFPAVGDERTLLADVLAAQRATLELKCAGLDTELARQSVEPSTLSLLGLVRHLADVERRWFRCVLAGQDAPGRFSSADDPDGDFDGAVPDPDVVAGAWLAWREEVAFADAYVAEAPHLDVEGHDAWRGRVSLRWVLIHMIEEYARHNGHADLLRERIDGARGV
;
A
#
# COMPACT_ATOMS: atom_id res chain seq x y z
N MET A 1 -75.69 -6.33 -21.06
CA MET A 1 -76.45 -5.77 -19.91
C MET A 1 -77.15 -6.93 -19.21
N PRO A 2 -77.41 -6.92 -17.87
CA PRO A 2 -76.99 -5.99 -16.80
C PRO A 2 -75.57 -6.40 -16.27
N ARG A 3 -75.04 -6.13 -15.06
CA ARG A 3 -75.10 -5.06 -14.01
C ARG A 3 -73.74 -5.10 -13.25
N PRO A 4 -73.27 -4.01 -12.58
CA PRO A 4 -72.05 -4.04 -11.77
C PRO A 4 -72.29 -4.63 -10.36
N ARG A 5 -71.23 -5.12 -9.70
CA ARG A 5 -71.22 -5.42 -8.26
C ARG A 5 -70.31 -4.44 -7.53
N ASP A 6 -70.87 -3.77 -6.52
CA ASP A 6 -70.12 -2.91 -5.61
C ASP A 6 -69.09 -3.71 -4.81
N HIS A 7 -67.84 -3.26 -4.84
CA HIS A 7 -66.83 -3.68 -3.87
C HIS A 7 -66.81 -2.69 -2.70
N ALA A 8 -67.57 -3.00 -1.66
CA ALA A 8 -67.58 -2.22 -0.42
C ALA A 8 -66.19 -2.20 0.24
N HIS A 9 -65.74 -1.01 0.66
CA HIS A 9 -64.50 -0.82 1.40
C HIS A 9 -64.50 -1.63 2.70
N ARG A 10 -63.47 -2.47 2.88
CA ARG A 10 -63.11 -3.07 4.17
C ARG A 10 -62.00 -2.24 4.82
N PRO A 11 -62.16 -1.72 6.05
CA PRO A 11 -61.06 -1.09 6.77
C PRO A 11 -60.05 -2.14 7.26
N LEU A 12 -58.76 -1.82 7.20
CA LEU A 12 -57.69 -2.64 7.76
C LEU A 12 -57.61 -2.44 9.30
N PRO A 13 -57.40 -3.51 10.09
CA PRO A 13 -57.13 -3.37 11.52
C PRO A 13 -55.75 -2.78 11.77
N GLN A 14 -55.64 -1.89 12.76
CA GLN A 14 -54.39 -1.26 13.18
C GLN A 14 -53.59 -2.14 14.17
N ARG A 15 -52.30 -1.77 14.33
CA ARG A 15 -51.30 -2.19 15.34
C ARG A 15 -50.40 -3.37 14.97
N PHE A 16 -49.20 -3.03 14.48
CA PHE A 16 -48.00 -3.83 14.69
C PHE A 16 -47.43 -3.57 16.12
N PRO A 17 -46.83 -4.56 16.78
CA PRO A 17 -46.12 -4.34 18.05
C PRO A 17 -44.82 -3.55 17.83
N SER A 18 -44.52 -2.62 18.73
CA SER A 18 -43.31 -1.79 18.69
C SER A 18 -42.06 -2.61 19.02
N PHE A 19 -41.15 -2.76 18.05
CA PHE A 19 -39.86 -3.40 18.26
C PHE A 19 -38.98 -2.51 19.15
N GLN A 20 -38.64 -2.98 20.36
CA GLN A 20 -37.74 -2.26 21.25
C GLN A 20 -36.33 -2.28 20.68
N ARG A 21 -35.75 -1.10 20.44
CA ARG A 21 -34.41 -0.94 19.90
C ARG A 21 -33.40 -1.15 21.05
N GLY A 22 -32.88 -2.38 21.17
CA GLY A 22 -31.84 -2.70 22.14
C GLY A 22 -30.62 -1.80 21.98
N THR A 23 -30.20 -1.15 23.07
CA THR A 23 -29.03 -0.29 23.10
C THR A 23 -27.76 -1.12 23.25
N ASN A 24 -27.26 -1.67 22.13
CA ASN A 24 -25.90 -2.21 22.10
C ASN A 24 -24.90 -1.04 22.15
N THR A 25 -24.37 -0.78 23.34
CA THR A 25 -23.18 0.05 23.53
C THR A 25 -21.98 -0.68 22.93
N VAL A 26 -21.69 -0.39 21.66
CA VAL A 26 -20.39 -0.72 21.07
C VAL A 26 -19.35 0.13 21.78
N SER A 27 -18.43 -0.52 22.51
CA SER A 27 -17.26 0.11 23.10
C SER A 27 -16.44 0.77 22.00
N ASN A 28 -16.35 2.10 22.07
CA ASN A 28 -15.85 2.95 21.00
C ASN A 28 -14.42 3.39 21.30
N GLU A 29 -13.43 2.81 20.62
CA GLU A 29 -12.10 3.42 20.46
C GLU A 29 -11.27 2.77 19.33
N THR A 30 -11.89 2.56 18.16
CA THR A 30 -11.13 2.49 16.91
C THR A 30 -10.75 3.94 16.53
N PRO A 31 -9.46 4.28 16.32
CA PRO A 31 -9.05 5.64 15.93
C PRO A 31 -9.81 6.10 14.68
N ARG A 32 -10.50 7.23 14.75
CA ARG A 32 -11.40 7.70 13.68
C ARG A 32 -10.83 8.89 12.91
N ARG A 33 -9.73 9.48 13.37
CA ARG A 33 -9.14 10.69 12.78
C ARG A 33 -7.71 10.43 12.29
N ARG A 34 -7.37 11.08 11.17
CA ARG A 34 -6.02 11.14 10.59
C ARG A 34 -4.94 11.45 11.64
N SER A 35 -5.22 12.40 12.54
CA SER A 35 -4.34 12.81 13.65
C SER A 35 -4.05 11.75 14.71
N GLU A 36 -4.89 10.72 14.85
CA GLU A 36 -4.73 9.65 15.83
C GLU A 36 -3.86 8.50 15.27
N ILE A 37 -3.77 8.39 13.94
CA ILE A 37 -2.94 7.41 13.21
C ILE A 37 -1.60 8.01 12.78
N LEU A 38 -1.53 9.34 12.63
CA LEU A 38 -0.32 10.15 12.45
C LEU A 38 0.65 10.12 13.66
N GLY A 39 0.58 9.10 14.53
CA GLY A 39 1.37 8.96 15.76
C GLY A 39 1.50 10.30 16.50
N GLY A 40 0.43 10.79 17.13
CA GLY A 40 0.32 12.19 17.56
C GLY A 40 1.59 12.75 18.24
N ASP A 41 2.14 13.83 17.68
CA ASP A 41 3.44 14.46 18.04
C ASP A 41 4.71 13.58 17.90
N GLU A 42 4.58 12.30 17.57
CA GLU A 42 5.66 11.28 17.49
C GLU A 42 5.94 10.72 16.08
N ASP A 43 5.15 11.01 15.04
CA ASP A 43 5.47 10.58 13.67
C ASP A 43 6.63 11.39 13.09
N ARG A 44 7.80 10.75 13.07
CA ARG A 44 9.07 11.39 12.69
C ARG A 44 9.47 11.20 11.23
N ARG A 45 8.69 10.46 10.42
CA ARG A 45 9.05 10.09 9.04
C ARG A 45 9.47 11.30 8.20
N PHE A 46 8.74 12.41 8.30
CA PHE A 46 9.01 13.64 7.55
C PHE A 46 9.54 14.79 8.44
N THR A 47 10.27 14.47 9.53
CA THR A 47 10.83 15.48 10.46
C THR A 47 12.31 15.82 10.22
N PHE A 48 12.91 15.29 9.15
CA PHE A 48 14.26 15.65 8.71
C PHE A 48 14.32 17.11 8.20
N PRO A 49 15.50 17.76 8.19
CA PRO A 49 15.64 19.14 7.73
C PRO A 49 15.19 19.33 6.28
N ALA A 50 14.34 20.33 6.03
CA ALA A 50 13.91 20.72 4.67
C ALA A 50 15.00 21.46 3.86
N VAL A 51 16.26 21.39 4.28
CA VAL A 51 17.44 22.01 3.66
C VAL A 51 18.64 21.07 3.83
N GLY A 52 19.45 20.94 2.79
CA GLY A 52 20.57 20.00 2.74
C GLY A 52 21.15 19.91 1.33
N ASP A 53 22.06 18.97 1.11
CA ASP A 53 22.44 18.58 -0.25
C ASP A 53 21.36 17.71 -0.91
N GLU A 54 21.39 17.65 -2.23
CA GLU A 54 20.39 16.94 -3.04
C GLU A 54 20.31 15.43 -2.74
N ARG A 55 21.44 14.76 -2.44
CA ARG A 55 21.45 13.32 -2.18
C ARG A 55 20.75 13.03 -0.84
N THR A 56 21.11 13.78 0.20
CA THR A 56 20.51 13.62 1.54
C THR A 56 18.99 13.84 1.48
N LEU A 57 18.52 14.92 0.85
CA LEU A 57 17.09 15.19 0.74
C LEU A 57 16.31 14.11 -0.03
N LEU A 58 16.87 13.58 -1.12
CA LEU A 58 16.23 12.49 -1.87
C LEU A 58 16.21 11.18 -1.08
N ALA A 59 17.31 10.84 -0.39
CA ALA A 59 17.39 9.64 0.44
C ALA A 59 16.42 9.69 1.63
N ASP A 60 16.36 10.83 2.34
CA ASP A 60 15.47 11.02 3.50
C ASP A 60 13.99 10.94 3.09
N VAL A 61 13.60 11.56 1.97
CA VAL A 61 12.22 11.46 1.45
C VAL A 61 11.87 10.02 1.06
N LEU A 62 12.79 9.29 0.41
CA LEU A 62 12.57 7.89 0.04
C LEU A 62 12.47 6.98 1.27
N ALA A 63 13.33 7.18 2.28
CA ALA A 63 13.27 6.46 3.55
C ALA A 63 11.94 6.72 4.28
N ALA A 64 11.45 7.96 4.29
CA ALA A 64 10.15 8.32 4.85
C ALA A 64 8.97 7.63 4.14
N GLN A 65 9.05 7.50 2.81
CA GLN A 65 8.06 6.78 2.00
C GLN A 65 8.11 5.25 2.21
N ARG A 66 9.29 4.66 2.40
CA ARG A 66 9.45 3.24 2.79
C ARG A 66 8.90 2.95 4.18
N ALA A 67 9.25 3.78 5.17
CA ALA A 67 8.71 3.70 6.53
C ALA A 67 7.18 3.92 6.57
N THR A 68 6.63 4.63 5.58
CA THR A 68 5.18 4.74 5.40
C THR A 68 4.55 3.40 5.04
N LEU A 69 5.13 2.64 4.10
CA LEU A 69 4.63 1.31 3.75
C LEU A 69 4.63 0.36 4.96
N GLU A 70 5.71 0.35 5.75
CA GLU A 70 5.79 -0.43 6.98
C GLU A 70 4.67 -0.06 7.96
N LEU A 71 4.42 1.24 8.17
CA LEU A 71 3.32 1.71 9.02
C LEU A 71 1.94 1.30 8.47
N LYS A 72 1.73 1.30 7.14
CA LYS A 72 0.47 0.84 6.53
C LYS A 72 0.21 -0.64 6.76
N CYS A 73 1.25 -1.45 6.91
CA CYS A 73 1.14 -2.87 7.17
C CYS A 73 1.17 -3.24 8.67
N ALA A 74 1.60 -2.32 9.55
CA ALA A 74 1.78 -2.59 10.97
C ALA A 74 0.50 -3.08 11.66
N GLY A 75 0.62 -4.12 12.49
CA GLY A 75 -0.51 -4.68 13.25
C GLY A 75 -1.47 -5.56 12.44
N LEU A 76 -1.12 -5.96 11.22
CA LEU A 76 -1.83 -6.98 10.43
C LEU A 76 -0.92 -8.21 10.25
N ASP A 77 -1.50 -9.41 10.17
CA ASP A 77 -0.80 -10.64 9.83
C ASP A 77 -1.17 -11.12 8.41
N THR A 78 -1.83 -12.26 8.32
CA THR A 78 -2.45 -12.82 7.12
C THR A 78 -3.46 -11.88 6.46
N GLU A 79 -4.03 -10.88 7.16
CA GLU A 79 -4.92 -9.90 6.52
C GLU A 79 -4.21 -9.01 5.49
N LEU A 80 -2.87 -8.95 5.50
CA LEU A 80 -2.08 -8.28 4.46
C LEU A 80 -2.38 -8.83 3.06
N ALA A 81 -2.69 -10.12 2.94
CA ALA A 81 -3.05 -10.78 1.69
C ALA A 81 -4.47 -10.45 1.18
N ARG A 82 -5.28 -9.73 1.97
CA ARG A 82 -6.70 -9.52 1.66
C ARG A 82 -6.89 -8.51 0.51
N GLN A 83 -7.45 -8.99 -0.58
CA GLN A 83 -8.01 -8.17 -1.66
C GLN A 83 -9.30 -7.52 -1.17
N SER A 84 -9.23 -6.24 -0.78
CA SER A 84 -10.29 -5.55 -0.03
C SER A 84 -11.14 -4.57 -0.84
N VAL A 85 -10.81 -4.41 -2.13
CA VAL A 85 -11.43 -3.47 -3.09
C VAL A 85 -11.67 -4.14 -4.45
N GLU A 86 -12.78 -4.86 -4.59
CA GLU A 86 -13.26 -5.36 -5.90
C GLU A 86 -13.42 -4.22 -6.94
N PRO A 87 -13.06 -4.43 -8.23
CA PRO A 87 -12.57 -5.66 -8.85
C PRO A 87 -11.04 -5.80 -8.84
N SER A 88 -10.33 -5.07 -7.97
CA SER A 88 -8.88 -5.04 -7.93
C SER A 88 -8.30 -6.19 -7.11
N THR A 89 -7.28 -6.86 -7.66
CA THR A 89 -6.47 -7.88 -6.99
C THR A 89 -5.43 -7.31 -6.02
N LEU A 90 -5.37 -5.99 -5.84
CA LEU A 90 -4.44 -5.33 -4.93
C LEU A 90 -4.65 -5.78 -3.46
N SER A 91 -3.54 -6.16 -2.82
CA SER A 91 -3.44 -6.45 -1.39
C SER A 91 -2.20 -5.76 -0.80
N LEU A 92 -2.16 -5.56 0.52
CA LEU A 92 -0.99 -4.93 1.16
C LEU A 92 0.27 -5.80 1.01
N LEU A 93 0.12 -7.13 1.08
CA LEU A 93 1.20 -8.08 0.82
C LEU A 93 1.69 -8.01 -0.63
N GLY A 94 0.76 -7.88 -1.59
CA GLY A 94 1.10 -7.68 -3.00
C GLY A 94 1.88 -6.38 -3.22
N LEU A 95 1.51 -5.29 -2.55
CA LEU A 95 2.25 -4.03 -2.60
C LEU A 95 3.69 -4.15 -2.06
N VAL A 96 3.92 -4.92 -0.99
CA VAL A 96 5.27 -5.20 -0.46
C VAL A 96 6.10 -5.99 -1.47
N ARG A 97 5.52 -7.01 -2.11
CA ARG A 97 6.16 -7.83 -3.15
C ARG A 97 6.49 -6.99 -4.40
N HIS A 98 5.53 -6.20 -4.85
CA HIS A 98 5.69 -5.26 -5.97
C HIS A 98 6.86 -4.31 -5.75
N LEU A 99 6.87 -3.62 -4.60
CA LEU A 99 7.91 -2.65 -4.29
C LEU A 99 9.29 -3.31 -4.11
N ALA A 100 9.37 -4.57 -3.66
CA ALA A 100 10.62 -5.32 -3.65
C ALA A 100 11.17 -5.54 -5.07
N ASP A 101 10.32 -5.92 -6.02
CA ASP A 101 10.73 -6.10 -7.42
C ASP A 101 11.05 -4.77 -8.12
N VAL A 102 10.37 -3.68 -7.79
CA VAL A 102 10.66 -2.33 -8.29
C VAL A 102 12.02 -1.82 -7.78
N GLU A 103 12.30 -1.94 -6.47
CA GLU A 103 13.63 -1.64 -5.88
C GLU A 103 14.73 -2.45 -6.57
N ARG A 104 14.53 -3.77 -6.66
CA ARG A 104 15.46 -4.71 -7.29
C ARG A 104 15.76 -4.32 -8.73
N ARG A 105 14.72 -4.07 -9.54
CA ARG A 105 14.85 -3.69 -10.95
C ARG A 105 15.66 -2.40 -11.11
N TRP A 106 15.32 -1.35 -10.37
CA TRP A 106 15.98 -0.05 -10.55
C TRP A 106 17.41 -0.03 -10.00
N PHE A 107 17.64 -0.55 -8.80
CA PHE A 107 18.98 -0.49 -8.19
C PHE A 107 19.91 -1.61 -8.66
N ARG A 108 19.47 -2.87 -8.74
CA ARG A 108 20.33 -3.97 -9.20
C ARG A 108 20.46 -4.00 -10.72
N CYS A 109 19.35 -4.10 -11.45
CA CYS A 109 19.40 -4.35 -12.88
C CYS A 109 19.80 -3.10 -13.67
N VAL A 110 19.11 -1.98 -13.45
CA VAL A 110 19.31 -0.76 -14.24
C VAL A 110 20.56 0.01 -13.83
N LEU A 111 20.76 0.26 -12.53
CA LEU A 111 21.87 1.07 -12.04
C LEU A 111 23.17 0.27 -11.79
N ALA A 112 23.10 -0.90 -11.17
CA ALA A 112 24.27 -1.73 -10.90
C ALA A 112 24.60 -2.74 -12.03
N GLY A 113 23.77 -2.84 -13.08
CA GLY A 113 23.99 -3.73 -14.23
C GLY A 113 23.98 -5.23 -13.89
N GLN A 114 23.37 -5.62 -12.77
CA GLN A 114 23.33 -7.02 -12.31
C GLN A 114 22.25 -7.81 -13.04
N ASP A 115 22.55 -9.06 -13.40
CA ASP A 115 21.52 -10.03 -13.82
C ASP A 115 20.74 -10.50 -12.58
N ALA A 116 19.67 -9.78 -12.28
CA ALA A 116 18.89 -9.91 -11.04
C ALA A 116 17.39 -9.90 -11.35
N PRO A 117 16.84 -10.96 -11.99
CA PRO A 117 15.41 -11.03 -12.33
C PRO A 117 14.50 -10.84 -11.11
N GLY A 118 13.26 -10.43 -11.36
CA GLY A 118 12.22 -10.25 -10.34
C GLY A 118 12.07 -11.49 -9.45
N ARG A 119 11.78 -11.26 -8.17
CA ARG A 119 11.55 -12.31 -7.17
C ARG A 119 10.12 -12.85 -7.23
N PHE A 120 9.17 -12.03 -7.65
CA PHE A 120 7.74 -12.36 -7.62
C PHE A 120 7.04 -12.20 -8.97
N SER A 121 7.44 -11.21 -9.75
CA SER A 121 6.95 -10.94 -11.11
C SER A 121 7.93 -11.45 -12.19
N SER A 122 7.41 -11.86 -13.35
CA SER A 122 8.19 -12.37 -14.48
C SER A 122 7.55 -12.04 -15.83
N ALA A 123 8.20 -12.41 -16.94
CA ALA A 123 7.61 -12.21 -18.27
C ALA A 123 6.43 -13.15 -18.57
N ASP A 124 6.40 -14.34 -17.96
CA ASP A 124 5.33 -15.34 -18.11
C ASP A 124 4.20 -15.13 -17.07
N ASP A 125 4.50 -14.45 -15.96
CA ASP A 125 3.59 -14.12 -14.86
C ASP A 125 3.87 -12.67 -14.38
N PRO A 126 3.32 -11.65 -15.06
CA PRO A 126 3.65 -10.25 -14.80
C PRO A 126 3.00 -9.71 -13.51
N ASP A 127 1.87 -10.27 -13.10
CA ASP A 127 1.11 -9.88 -11.89
C ASP A 127 1.37 -10.83 -10.71
N GLY A 128 2.38 -11.71 -10.81
CA GLY A 128 2.72 -12.73 -9.80
C GLY A 128 3.15 -12.16 -8.44
N ASP A 129 3.50 -10.87 -8.37
CA ASP A 129 3.65 -10.12 -7.13
C ASP A 129 2.33 -9.93 -6.37
N PHE A 130 1.20 -9.77 -7.07
CA PHE A 130 -0.15 -9.69 -6.49
C PHE A 130 -0.86 -11.05 -6.43
N ASP A 131 -0.87 -11.82 -7.51
CA ASP A 131 -1.62 -13.07 -7.59
C ASP A 131 -1.05 -14.17 -6.68
N GLY A 132 0.26 -14.15 -6.43
CA GLY A 132 0.92 -15.02 -5.46
C GLY A 132 0.83 -14.54 -4.01
N ALA A 133 0.20 -13.40 -3.71
CA ALA A 133 0.14 -12.80 -2.38
C ALA A 133 -0.93 -13.45 -1.48
N VAL A 134 -0.72 -14.72 -1.13
CA VAL A 134 -1.64 -15.54 -0.33
C VAL A 134 -1.50 -15.34 1.19
N PRO A 135 -2.55 -15.62 2.01
CA PRO A 135 -2.54 -15.48 3.48
C PRO A 135 -1.76 -16.62 4.18
N ASP A 136 -0.50 -16.79 3.80
CA ASP A 136 0.43 -17.78 4.36
C ASP A 136 1.56 -17.08 5.14
N PRO A 137 1.88 -17.47 6.39
CA PRO A 137 2.91 -16.81 7.19
C PRO A 137 4.31 -16.82 6.58
N ASP A 138 4.71 -17.90 5.88
CA ASP A 138 6.03 -17.99 5.26
C ASP A 138 6.10 -17.11 4.00
N VAL A 139 4.99 -16.98 3.27
CA VAL A 139 4.87 -16.03 2.14
C VAL A 139 4.93 -14.57 2.64
N VAL A 140 4.26 -14.25 3.74
CA VAL A 140 4.34 -12.91 4.37
C VAL A 140 5.77 -12.62 4.84
N ALA A 141 6.41 -13.55 5.55
CA ALA A 141 7.79 -13.39 6.02
C ALA A 141 8.78 -13.26 4.86
N GLY A 142 8.62 -14.06 3.80
CA GLY A 142 9.44 -14.01 2.59
C GLY A 142 9.33 -12.69 1.83
N ALA A 143 8.12 -12.12 1.72
CA ALA A 143 7.90 -10.81 1.13
C ALA A 143 8.63 -9.69 1.90
N TRP A 144 8.52 -9.69 3.23
CA TRP A 144 9.22 -8.71 4.08
C TRP A 144 10.75 -8.85 4.03
N LEU A 145 11.26 -10.08 4.03
CA LEU A 145 12.70 -10.33 3.88
C LEU A 145 13.20 -9.81 2.54
N ALA A 146 12.52 -10.17 1.44
CA ALA A 146 12.85 -9.72 0.10
C ALA A 146 12.86 -8.19 0.00
N TRP A 147 11.80 -7.52 0.45
CA TRP A 147 11.71 -6.06 0.41
C TRP A 147 12.86 -5.40 1.19
N ARG A 148 13.16 -5.85 2.41
CA ARG A 148 14.26 -5.30 3.22
C ARG A 148 15.65 -5.52 2.59
N GLU A 149 15.88 -6.66 1.95
CA GLU A 149 17.14 -6.94 1.25
C GLU A 149 17.37 -6.01 0.05
N GLU A 150 16.30 -5.63 -0.66
CA GLU A 150 16.40 -4.72 -1.80
C GLU A 150 16.50 -3.25 -1.36
N VAL A 151 15.76 -2.84 -0.32
CA VAL A 151 15.93 -1.53 0.34
C VAL A 151 17.35 -1.34 0.86
N ALA A 152 17.91 -2.32 1.58
CA ALA A 152 19.27 -2.24 2.10
C ALA A 152 20.34 -2.16 0.99
N PHE A 153 20.12 -2.83 -0.15
CA PHE A 153 20.98 -2.71 -1.32
C PHE A 153 20.88 -1.32 -1.97
N ALA A 154 19.66 -0.80 -2.12
CA ALA A 154 19.42 0.53 -2.66
C ALA A 154 20.10 1.62 -1.82
N ASP A 155 19.99 1.55 -0.48
CA ASP A 155 20.59 2.52 0.43
C ASP A 155 22.13 2.49 0.38
N ALA A 156 22.73 1.29 0.35
CA ALA A 156 24.16 1.13 0.16
C ALA A 156 24.61 1.73 -1.19
N TYR A 157 23.89 1.44 -2.29
CA TYR A 157 24.20 1.99 -3.61
C TYR A 157 24.13 3.52 -3.64
N VAL A 158 23.13 4.13 -3.02
CA VAL A 158 22.95 5.59 -2.94
C VAL A 158 24.08 6.25 -2.14
N ALA A 159 24.50 5.62 -1.04
CA ALA A 159 25.58 6.10 -0.17
C ALA A 159 26.97 5.98 -0.83
N GLU A 160 27.23 4.89 -1.56
CA GLU A 160 28.51 4.61 -2.21
C GLU A 160 28.68 5.29 -3.57
N ALA A 161 27.59 5.64 -4.25
CA ALA A 161 27.65 6.28 -5.58
C ALA A 161 28.44 7.60 -5.54
N PRO A 162 29.41 7.85 -6.45
CA PRO A 162 30.25 9.05 -6.42
C PRO A 162 29.44 10.36 -6.57
N HIS A 163 28.39 10.34 -7.39
CA HIS A 163 27.49 11.47 -7.62
C HIS A 163 26.11 10.99 -8.10
N LEU A 164 25.10 11.85 -8.05
CA LEU A 164 23.73 11.53 -8.51
C LEU A 164 23.60 11.38 -10.03
N ASP A 165 24.62 11.78 -10.80
CA ASP A 165 24.70 11.65 -12.25
C ASP A 165 25.32 10.31 -12.72
N VAL A 166 25.41 9.29 -11.84
CA VAL A 166 25.74 7.92 -12.25
C VAL A 166 24.62 7.41 -13.15
N GLU A 167 24.97 6.91 -14.34
CA GLU A 167 24.01 6.48 -15.36
C GLU A 167 23.83 4.96 -15.39
N GLY A 168 22.58 4.53 -15.54
CA GLY A 168 22.18 3.16 -15.85
C GLY A 168 21.40 3.10 -17.17
N HIS A 169 21.05 1.89 -17.62
CA HIS A 169 20.26 1.67 -18.82
C HIS A 169 19.07 0.76 -18.57
N ASP A 170 17.87 1.27 -18.81
CA ASP A 170 16.62 0.50 -18.79
C ASP A 170 16.14 0.21 -20.22
N ALA A 171 15.57 -0.98 -20.44
CA ALA A 171 15.10 -1.41 -21.76
C ALA A 171 13.91 -0.59 -22.28
N TRP A 172 13.07 -0.06 -21.39
CA TRP A 172 11.91 0.78 -21.76
C TRP A 172 12.26 2.27 -21.79
N ARG A 173 12.94 2.77 -20.74
CA ARG A 173 13.24 4.19 -20.57
C ARG A 173 14.49 4.66 -21.33
N GLY A 174 15.39 3.74 -21.67
CA GLY A 174 16.73 4.05 -22.14
C GLY A 174 17.64 4.47 -20.98
N ARG A 175 18.54 5.42 -21.24
CA ARG A 175 19.53 5.90 -20.26
C ARG A 175 18.88 6.75 -19.17
N VAL A 176 19.16 6.42 -17.91
CA VAL A 176 18.65 7.09 -16.71
C VAL A 176 19.79 7.40 -15.74
N SER A 177 19.64 8.40 -14.88
CA SER A 177 20.60 8.69 -13.80
C SER A 177 20.07 8.28 -12.43
N LEU A 178 20.97 8.06 -11.46
CA LEU A 178 20.62 7.82 -10.06
C LEU A 178 19.68 8.90 -9.50
N ARG A 179 19.89 10.17 -9.85
CA ARG A 179 18.96 11.28 -9.52
C ARG A 179 17.53 10.98 -9.98
N TRP A 180 17.38 10.59 -11.25
CA TRP A 180 16.07 10.31 -11.83
C TRP A 180 15.43 9.08 -11.19
N VAL A 181 16.22 8.02 -10.93
CA VAL A 181 15.74 6.81 -10.25
C VAL A 181 15.24 7.14 -8.85
N LEU A 182 15.97 7.92 -8.04
CA LEU A 182 15.51 8.32 -6.70
C LEU A 182 14.18 9.08 -6.74
N ILE A 183 14.02 10.03 -7.67
CA ILE A 183 12.77 10.79 -7.85
C ILE A 183 11.62 9.84 -8.24
N HIS A 184 11.86 8.90 -9.15
CA HIS A 184 10.84 7.93 -9.57
C HIS A 184 10.49 6.94 -8.45
N MET A 185 11.45 6.46 -7.66
CA MET A 185 11.18 5.62 -6.50
C MET A 185 10.30 6.34 -5.46
N ILE A 186 10.55 7.64 -5.20
CA ILE A 186 9.70 8.46 -4.32
C ILE A 186 8.26 8.53 -4.85
N GLU A 187 8.09 8.70 -6.16
CA GLU A 187 6.78 8.73 -6.84
C GLU A 187 6.07 7.37 -6.77
N GLU A 188 6.78 6.27 -7.03
CA GLU A 188 6.29 4.90 -6.92
C GLU A 188 5.77 4.59 -5.51
N TYR A 189 6.57 4.83 -4.47
CA TYR A 189 6.09 4.64 -3.10
C TYR A 189 4.94 5.58 -2.76
N ALA A 190 4.98 6.86 -3.15
CA ALA A 190 3.88 7.79 -2.85
C ALA A 190 2.56 7.33 -3.49
N ARG A 191 2.61 6.85 -4.74
CA ARG A 191 1.48 6.25 -5.48
C ARG A 191 0.94 5.01 -4.77
N HIS A 192 1.81 4.08 -4.39
CA HIS A 192 1.41 2.82 -3.75
C HIS A 192 1.00 2.97 -2.27
N ASN A 193 1.57 3.93 -1.54
CA ASN A 193 1.11 4.30 -0.18
C ASN A 193 -0.31 4.86 -0.21
N GLY A 194 -0.68 5.62 -1.25
CA GLY A 194 -2.06 6.07 -1.48
C GLY A 194 -3.05 4.92 -1.76
N HIS A 195 -2.60 3.83 -2.41
CA HIS A 195 -3.39 2.60 -2.52
C HIS A 195 -3.50 1.86 -1.18
N ALA A 196 -2.39 1.76 -0.44
CA ALA A 196 -2.34 1.11 0.87
C ALA A 196 -3.29 1.76 1.89
N ASP A 197 -3.47 3.08 1.84
CA ASP A 197 -4.46 3.81 2.64
C ASP A 197 -5.89 3.27 2.45
N LEU A 198 -6.31 3.11 1.19
CA LEU A 198 -7.66 2.63 0.85
C LEU A 198 -7.83 1.14 1.18
N LEU A 199 -6.80 0.33 0.92
CA LEU A 199 -6.79 -1.09 1.29
C LEU A 199 -6.94 -1.26 2.81
N ARG A 200 -6.22 -0.43 3.60
CA ARG A 200 -6.24 -0.46 5.06
C ARG A 200 -7.59 -0.05 5.63
N GLU A 201 -8.16 1.08 5.19
CA GLU A 201 -9.50 1.51 5.63
C GLU A 201 -10.58 0.45 5.33
N ARG A 202 -10.37 -0.39 4.31
CA ARG A 202 -11.26 -1.51 3.94
C ARG A 202 -11.01 -2.80 4.73
N ILE A 203 -9.84 -2.98 5.34
CA ILE A 203 -9.49 -4.15 6.16
C ILE A 203 -10.00 -3.97 7.60
N ASP A 204 -9.60 -2.90 8.28
CA ASP A 204 -9.85 -2.67 9.72
C ASP A 204 -10.49 -1.31 10.06
N GLY A 205 -10.71 -0.45 9.06
CA GLY A 205 -11.26 0.90 9.25
C GLY A 205 -10.21 1.96 9.64
N ALA A 206 -8.94 1.60 9.78
CA ALA A 206 -7.87 2.56 10.01
C ALA A 206 -7.64 3.41 8.74
N ARG A 207 -7.75 4.73 8.89
CA ARG A 207 -7.69 5.68 7.77
C ARG A 207 -6.28 6.01 7.32
N GLY A 208 -6.19 6.52 6.10
CA GLY A 208 -4.93 6.94 5.47
C GLY A 208 -4.14 8.02 6.24
N VAL A 209 -2.87 8.18 5.87
CA VAL A 209 -1.90 9.09 6.52
C VAL A 209 -1.87 10.44 5.82
#